data_AF-A0A831K9C6-F1
#
_entry.id   AF-A0A831K9C6-F1
#
_cell.length_a   1.000
_cell.length_b   1.000
_cell.length_c   1.000
_cell.angle_alpha   90.00
_cell.angle_beta   90.00
_cell.angle_gamma   90.00
#
_symmetry.space_group_name_H-M   'P 1'
#
loop_
_entity.id
_entity.type
_entity.pdbx_description
1 polymer ?
#
loop_
_entity_poly.entity_id
_entity_poly.type
_entity_poly.pdbx_seq_one_letter_code
_entity_poly.pdbx_strand_id
1 'polypeptide(L)' 'MAMTEKYMLRRVQLTGGSTLIVSLPKEWVKSVHLKPGDYVVVMVQPDNS' A
#
# COMPACT_ATOMS: atom_id res chain seq x y z
N MET A 1 -10.45 24.82 -9.48
CA MET A 1 -9.10 24.22 -9.60
C MET A 1 -9.27 22.73 -9.37
N ALA A 2 -9.13 21.93 -10.42
CA ALA A 2 -9.26 20.47 -10.30
C ALA A 2 -8.02 19.95 -9.57
N MET A 3 -8.24 19.36 -8.39
CA MET A 3 -7.24 18.57 -7.69
C MET A 3 -6.97 17.36 -8.58
N THR A 4 -5.80 17.29 -9.21
CA THR A 4 -5.42 16.10 -9.98
C THR A 4 -5.11 15.00 -8.98
N GLU A 5 -5.98 13.99 -8.87
CA GLU A 5 -5.67 12.78 -8.11
C GLU A 5 -4.48 12.09 -8.78
N LYS A 6 -3.30 12.28 -8.20
CA LYS A 6 -2.09 11.61 -8.66
C LYS A 6 -2.10 10.19 -8.09
N TYR A 7 -2.69 9.25 -8.83
CA TYR A 7 -2.61 7.83 -8.49
C TYR A 7 -1.14 7.40 -8.43
N MET A 8 -0.70 6.86 -7.28
CA MET A 8 0.64 6.31 -7.12
C MET A 8 0.61 4.81 -7.41
N LEU A 9 0.87 4.43 -8.66
CA LEU A 9 0.95 3.02 -9.04
C LEU A 9 2.17 2.36 -8.39
N ARG A 10 1.95 1.18 -7.80
CA ARG A 10 2.99 0.32 -7.24
C ARG A 10 2.87 -1.06 -7.87
N ARG A 11 4.00 -1.59 -8.30
CA ARG A 11 4.05 -2.96 -8.83
C ARG A 11 3.97 -3.93 -7.65
N VAL A 12 3.06 -4.91 -7.75
CA VAL A 12 3.06 -6.06 -6.85
C VAL A 12 4.24 -6.96 -7.21
N GLN A 13 4.96 -7.43 -6.20
CA GLN A 13 6.14 -8.29 -6.35
C GLN A 13 5.88 -9.64 -5.71
N LEU A 14 6.34 -10.71 -6.35
CA LEU A 14 6.37 -12.05 -5.77
C LEU A 14 7.65 -12.21 -4.94
N THR A 15 7.51 -12.69 -3.71
CA THR A 15 8.61 -13.05 -2.81
C THR A 15 8.33 -14.40 -2.16
N GLY A 16 9.39 -15.20 -1.92
CA GLY A 16 9.26 -16.50 -1.23
C GLY A 16 8.36 -17.54 -1.92
N GLY A 17 8.11 -17.41 -3.24
CA GLY A 17 7.36 -18.37 -4.05
C GLY A 17 5.83 -18.29 -3.93
N SER A 18 5.29 -17.83 -2.80
CA SER A 18 3.83 -17.76 -2.56
C SER A 18 3.35 -16.44 -1.96
N THR A 19 4.25 -15.52 -1.62
CA THR A 19 3.90 -14.27 -0.94
C THR A 19 3.99 -13.10 -1.90
N LEU A 20 2.96 -12.25 -1.90
CA LEU A 20 2.97 -10.99 -2.64
C LEU A 20 3.29 -9.83 -1.69
N ILE A 21 4.10 -8.89 -2.18
CA ILE A 21 4.40 -7.65 -1.47
C ILE A 21 4.11 -6.45 -2.37
N VAL A 22 3.68 -5.35 -1.75
CA VAL A 22 3.53 -4.04 -2.39
C VAL A 22 4.22 -3.00 -1.52
N SER A 23 4.93 -2.07 -2.17
CA SER A 23 5.60 -0.99 -1.45
C SER A 23 4.62 0.10 -1.06
N LEU A 24 4.60 0.44 0.23
CA LEU A 24 3.77 1.52 0.75
C LEU A 24 4.43 2.89 0.43
N PRO A 25 3.65 3.93 0.08
CA PRO A 25 4.20 5.25 -0.17
C PRO A 25 4.87 5.83 1.09
N LYS A 26 6.14 6.27 0.96
CA LYS A 26 6.94 6.75 2.10
C LYS A 26 6.25 7.88 2.89
N GLU A 27 5.63 8.83 2.21
CA GLU A 27 4.96 9.95 2.87
C GLU A 27 3.69 9.51 3.61
N TRP A 28 2.96 8.52 3.07
CA TRP A 28 1.81 7.93 3.76
C TRP A 28 2.24 7.14 5.00
N VAL A 29 3.28 6.31 4.89
CA VAL A 29 3.86 5.55 6.02
C VAL A 29 4.24 6.49 7.16
N LYS A 30 4.86 7.63 6.85
CA LYS A 30 5.19 8.66 7.84
C LYS A 30 3.94 9.30 8.46
N SER A 31 2.91 9.64 7.66
CA SER A 31 1.71 10.30 8.18
C SER A 31 0.94 9.42 9.16
N VAL A 32 1.00 8.10 9.00
CA VAL A 32 0.36 7.13 9.91
C VAL A 32 1.31 6.55 10.96
N HIS A 33 2.55 7.04 11.04
CA HIS A 33 3.59 6.60 11.98
C HIS A 33 3.91 5.09 11.95
N LEU A 34 3.70 4.44 10.80
CA LEU A 34 3.96 3.01 10.62
C LEU A 34 5.47 2.75 10.50
N LYS A 35 5.94 1.67 11.13
CA LYS A 35 7.34 1.26 11.19
C LYS A 35 7.51 -0.19 10.73
N PRO A 36 8.71 -0.59 10.28
CA PRO A 36 9.00 -2.00 10.01
C PRO A 36 8.73 -2.88 11.24
N GLY A 37 7.96 -3.95 11.04
CA GLY A 37 7.56 -4.87 12.10
C GLY A 37 6.17 -4.60 12.70
N ASP A 38 5.56 -3.45 12.41
CA ASP A 38 4.18 -3.19 12.81
C ASP A 38 3.21 -4.11 12.06
N TYR A 39 2.17 -4.57 12.76
CA TYR A 39 1.09 -5.34 12.15
C TYR A 39 0.06 -4.41 11.54
N VAL A 40 -0.44 -4.78 10.35
CA VAL A 40 -1.55 -4.11 9.67
C VAL A 40 -2.63 -5.12 9.32
N VAL A 41 -3.88 -4.67 9.33
CA VAL A 41 -5.00 -5.47 8.84
C VAL A 41 -5.30 -5.04 7.41
N VAL A 42 -5.47 -6.02 6.51
CA VAL A 42 -5.91 -5.79 5.14
C VAL A 42 -7.37 -6.22 5.04
N MET A 43 -8.20 -5.36 4.47
CA MET A 43 -9.62 -5.64 4.25
C MET A 43 -9.93 -5.46 2.76
N VAL A 44 -10.51 -6.49 2.14
CA VAL A 44 -10.98 -6.43 0.76
C VAL A 44 -12.16 -5.46 0.69
N GLN A 45 -12.09 -4.47 -0.19
CA GLN A 45 -13.19 -3.52 -0.37
C GLN A 45 -14.34 -4.17 -1.16
N PRO A 46 -15.60 -3.74 -0.95
CA PRO A 46 -16.76 -4.34 -1.62
C PRO A 46 -16.72 -4.30 -3.15
N ASP A 47 -15.95 -3.38 -3.72
CA ASP A 47 -15.73 -3.22 -5.16
C ASP A 47 -14.55 -4.05 -5.68
N ASN A 48 -13.95 -4.89 -4.83
CA ASN A 48 -12.72 -5.64 -5.09
C ASN A 48 -11.50 -4.75 -5.41
N SER A 49 -11.50 -3.49 -4.95
CA SER A 49 -10.32 -2.61 -4.97
C SER A 49 -9.36 -2.82 -3.80
#